data_AF-A0A369RP04-F1
#
_entry.id   AF-A0A369RP04-F1
#
_cell.length_a   1.000
_cell.length_b   1.000
_cell.length_c   1.000
_cell.angle_alpha   90.00
_cell.angle_beta   90.00
_cell.angle_gamma   90.00
#
_symmetry.space_group_name_H-M   'P 1'
#
loop_
_entity.id
_entity.type
_entity.pdbx_description
1 polymer ?
#
loop_
_entity_poly.entity_id
_entity_poly.type
_entity_poly.pdbx_seq_one_letter_code
_entity_poly.pdbx_strand_id
1 'polypeptide(L)'
;MEGWNYIDNALRIYENHLCDHLPIEELLTDIKNENLISEEEYKLINSKSSRQQKNRTLCSLLKSKKKDKTNMTSFCNLLCLQPDLKVQKFGWILHDAANDSGTVTNSKL
;
A
#
# COMPACT_ATOMS: atom_id res chain seq x y z
N MET A 1 20.31 1.10 10.25
CA MET A 1 19.27 1.37 9.23
C MET A 1 18.11 0.41 9.49
N GLU A 2 17.27 0.71 10.49
CA GLU A 2 16.30 -0.23 11.08
C GLU A 2 14.83 0.16 10.84
N GLY A 3 14.55 1.35 10.30
CA GLY A 3 13.19 1.88 10.12
C GLY A 3 12.29 1.17 9.10
N TRP A 4 12.79 0.21 8.32
CA TRP A 4 12.02 -0.33 7.18
C TRP A 4 11.51 -1.76 7.37
N ASN A 5 11.76 -2.40 8.52
CA ASN A 5 11.04 -3.62 8.91
C ASN A 5 9.56 -3.34 9.24
N TYR A 6 9.19 -2.06 9.37
CA TYR A 6 7.86 -1.65 9.85
C TYR A 6 6.86 -1.35 8.72
N ILE A 7 7.27 -1.12 7.46
CA ILE A 7 6.29 -0.97 6.36
C ILE A 7 5.45 -2.24 6.20
N ASP A 8 6.06 -3.42 6.35
CA ASP A 8 5.34 -4.69 6.30
C ASP A 8 4.28 -4.79 7.41
N ASN A 9 4.57 -4.24 8.58
CA ASN A 9 3.63 -4.13 9.69
C ASN A 9 2.56 -3.08 9.42
N ALA A 10 2.92 -1.93 8.83
CA ALA A 10 1.98 -0.89 8.43
C ALA A 10 0.95 -1.41 7.42
N LEU A 11 1.40 -2.12 6.38
CA LEU A 11 0.51 -2.77 5.44
C LEU A 11 -0.36 -3.85 6.10
N ARG A 12 0.15 -4.57 7.11
CA ARG A 12 -0.68 -5.53 7.87
C ARG A 12 -1.74 -4.81 8.71
N ILE A 13 -1.39 -3.72 9.38
CA ILE A 13 -2.29 -2.97 10.27
C ILE A 13 -3.38 -2.26 9.45
N TYR A 14 -3.02 -1.69 8.32
CA TYR A 14 -3.90 -0.87 7.49
C TYR A 14 -4.42 -1.59 6.24
N GLU A 15 -4.18 -2.90 6.10
CA GLU A 15 -4.68 -3.69 4.96
C GLU A 15 -6.18 -3.54 4.78
N ASN A 16 -6.95 -3.67 5.86
CA ASN A 16 -8.41 -3.58 5.78
C ASN A 16 -8.82 -2.17 5.29
N HIS A 17 -8.16 -1.14 5.79
CA HIS A 17 -8.43 0.24 5.40
C HIS A 17 -8.10 0.50 3.91
N LEU A 18 -6.93 0.03 3.45
CA LEU A 18 -6.56 0.06 2.03
C LEU A 18 -7.53 -0.76 1.17
N CYS A 19 -7.94 -1.93 1.65
CA CYS A 19 -8.86 -2.82 0.96
C CYS A 19 -10.21 -2.18 0.69
N ASP A 20 -10.74 -1.43 1.64
CA ASP A 20 -12.08 -0.86 1.54
C ASP A 20 -12.11 0.47 0.78
N HIS A 21 -11.04 1.26 0.91
CA HIS A 21 -11.08 2.67 0.54
C HIS A 21 -10.08 3.12 -0.52
N LEU A 22 -9.03 2.34 -0.84
CA LEU A 22 -8.08 2.72 -1.87
C LEU A 22 -8.78 2.77 -3.25
N PRO A 23 -8.72 3.89 -3.98
CA PRO A 23 -9.28 4.01 -5.34
C PRO A 23 -8.33 3.37 -6.37
N ILE A 24 -8.13 2.06 -6.26
CA ILE A 24 -7.16 1.33 -7.11
C ILE A 24 -7.43 1.44 -8.60
N GLU A 25 -8.66 1.68 -9.02
CA GLU A 25 -8.97 1.80 -10.46
C GLU A 25 -8.28 3.01 -11.11
N GLU A 26 -8.04 4.06 -10.32
CA GLU A 26 -7.32 5.26 -10.74
C GLU A 26 -5.81 5.10 -10.57
N LEU A 27 -5.38 4.29 -9.59
CA LEU A 27 -3.96 4.16 -9.21
C LEU A 27 -3.24 2.98 -9.89
N LEU A 28 -3.97 1.98 -10.38
CA LEU A 28 -3.36 0.71 -10.80
C LEU A 28 -2.38 0.87 -11.95
N THR A 29 -2.65 1.80 -12.86
CA THR A 29 -1.75 2.15 -13.97
C THR A 29 -0.46 2.78 -13.45
N ASP A 30 -0.56 3.72 -12.50
CA ASP A 30 0.62 4.35 -11.90
C ASP A 30 1.46 3.34 -11.11
N ILE A 31 0.81 2.46 -10.36
CA ILE A 31 1.46 1.37 -9.61
C ILE A 31 2.25 0.45 -10.55
N LYS A 32 1.69 0.16 -11.74
CA LYS A 32 2.40 -0.59 -12.78
C LYS A 32 3.55 0.20 -13.37
N ASN A 33 3.36 1.49 -13.68
CA ASN A 33 4.38 2.34 -14.29
C ASN A 33 5.59 2.55 -13.37
N GLU A 34 5.38 2.55 -12.06
CA GLU A 34 6.44 2.53 -11.04
C GLU A 34 7.09 1.14 -10.85
N ASN A 35 6.75 0.16 -11.70
CA ASN A 35 7.27 -1.21 -11.67
C ASN A 35 7.01 -1.97 -10.35
N LEU A 36 5.99 -1.56 -9.58
CA LEU A 36 5.63 -2.22 -8.32
C LEU A 36 4.96 -3.58 -8.55
N ILE A 37 4.32 -3.72 -9.71
CA ILE A 37 3.67 -4.94 -10.19
C ILE A 37 4.08 -5.24 -11.63
N SER A 38 4.12 -6.52 -11.99
CA SER A 38 4.36 -6.96 -13.36
C SER A 38 3.11 -6.78 -14.24
N GLU A 39 3.28 -6.97 -15.55
CA GLU A 39 2.16 -6.97 -16.50
C GLU A 39 1.12 -8.06 -16.17
N GLU A 40 1.59 -9.24 -15.78
CA GLU A 40 0.73 -10.37 -15.41
C GLU A 40 -0.06 -10.07 -14.14
N GLU A 41 0.59 -9.46 -13.14
CA GLU A 41 -0.03 -9.02 -11.89
C GLU A 41 -1.05 -7.90 -12.13
N TYR A 42 -0.74 -6.95 -13.01
CA TYR A 42 -1.67 -5.91 -13.44
C TYR A 42 -2.94 -6.50 -14.08
N LYS A 43 -2.79 -7.47 -15.00
CA LYS A 43 -3.90 -8.19 -15.62
C LYS A 43 -4.70 -8.99 -14.58
N LEU A 44 -4.00 -9.65 -13.65
CA LEU A 44 -4.64 -10.41 -12.57
C LEU A 44 -5.49 -9.51 -11.67
N ILE A 45 -5.00 -8.33 -11.29
CA ILE A 45 -5.79 -7.36 -10.51
C ILE A 45 -7.00 -6.89 -11.33
N ASN A 46 -6.80 -6.52 -12.60
CA ASN A 46 -7.90 -6.06 -13.46
C ASN A 46 -8.97 -7.12 -13.73
N SER A 47 -8.64 -8.41 -13.65
CA SER A 47 -9.61 -9.51 -13.77
C SER A 47 -10.61 -9.60 -12.61
N LYS A 48 -10.38 -8.88 -11.50
CA LYS A 48 -11.28 -8.91 -10.34
C LYS A 48 -12.49 -8.01 -10.55
N SER A 49 -13.66 -8.45 -10.09
CA SER A 49 -14.94 -7.80 -10.40
C SER A 49 -15.27 -6.62 -9.50
N SER A 50 -14.70 -6.54 -8.29
CA SER A 50 -14.94 -5.43 -7.37
C SER A 50 -13.66 -4.71 -6.96
N ARG A 51 -13.79 -3.41 -6.63
CA ARG A 51 -12.70 -2.59 -6.08
C ARG A 51 -12.04 -3.25 -4.87
N GLN A 52 -12.83 -3.79 -3.95
CA GLN A 52 -12.31 -4.51 -2.77
C GLN A 52 -11.48 -5.74 -3.15
N GLN A 53 -11.93 -6.54 -4.13
CA GLN A 53 -11.16 -7.71 -4.58
C GLN A 53 -9.86 -7.29 -5.28
N LYS A 54 -9.89 -6.20 -6.06
CA LYS A 54 -8.69 -5.59 -6.66
C LYS A 54 -7.69 -5.17 -5.59
N ASN A 55 -8.14 -4.40 -4.59
CA ASN A 55 -7.30 -3.94 -3.49
C ASN A 55 -6.69 -5.09 -2.68
N ARG A 56 -7.49 -6.12 -2.35
CA ARG A 56 -7.00 -7.32 -1.65
C ARG A 56 -5.94 -8.06 -2.45
N THR A 57 -6.14 -8.16 -3.77
CA THR A 57 -5.17 -8.80 -4.67
C THR A 57 -3.86 -8.02 -4.69
N LEU A 58 -3.91 -6.69 -4.84
CA LEU A 58 -2.74 -5.83 -4.78
C LEU A 58 -2.00 -5.97 -3.42
N CYS A 59 -2.71 -5.87 -2.30
CA CYS A 59 -2.11 -5.99 -0.97
C CYS A 59 -1.42 -7.35 -0.79
N SER A 60 -2.03 -8.43 -1.28
CA SER A 60 -1.46 -9.79 -1.24
C SER A 60 -0.18 -9.90 -2.07
N LEU A 61 -0.15 -9.28 -3.26
CA LEU A 61 1.03 -9.27 -4.13
C LEU A 61 2.17 -8.43 -3.55
N LEU A 62 1.87 -7.24 -3.03
CA LEU A 62 2.87 -6.43 -2.33
C LEU A 62 3.45 -7.22 -1.16
N LYS A 63 2.61 -7.90 -0.36
CA LYS A 63 3.04 -8.75 0.76
C LYS A 63 3.83 -10.00 0.37
N SER A 64 3.69 -10.54 -0.85
CA SER A 64 4.53 -11.67 -1.26
C SER A 64 5.93 -11.19 -1.66
N LYS A 65 6.05 -9.91 -2.05
CA LYS A 65 7.30 -9.24 -2.43
C LYS A 65 8.06 -8.59 -1.26
N LYS A 66 7.75 -8.93 -0.01
CA LYS A 66 8.39 -8.40 1.23
C LYS A 66 9.92 -8.43 1.25
N LYS A 67 10.54 -9.31 0.46
CA LYS A 67 12.01 -9.36 0.34
C LYS A 67 12.58 -8.12 -0.39
N ASP A 68 11.76 -7.43 -1.16
CA ASP A 68 12.11 -6.24 -1.92
C ASP A 68 11.58 -4.97 -1.25
N LYS A 69 12.34 -4.48 -0.27
CA LYS A 69 12.02 -3.28 0.53
C LYS A 69 11.80 -2.02 -0.35
N THR A 70 12.38 -2.01 -1.54
CA THR A 70 12.27 -0.91 -2.51
C THR A 70 10.84 -0.73 -3.01
N ASN A 71 10.12 -1.82 -3.26
CA ASN A 71 8.76 -1.78 -3.81
C ASN A 71 7.76 -1.23 -2.80
N MET A 72 7.91 -1.57 -1.52
CA MET A 72 7.03 -1.07 -0.47
C MET A 72 7.22 0.42 -0.20
N THR A 73 8.48 0.87 -0.19
CA THR A 73 8.82 2.30 -0.06
C THR A 73 8.29 3.09 -1.26
N SER A 74 8.46 2.55 -2.46
CA SER A 74 7.99 3.17 -3.70
C SER A 74 6.46 3.22 -3.77
N PHE A 75 5.76 2.18 -3.30
CA PHE A 75 4.30 2.20 -3.15
C PHE A 75 3.84 3.28 -2.18
N CYS A 76 4.48 3.38 -1.01
CA CYS A 76 4.17 4.41 -0.02
C CYS A 76 4.39 5.82 -0.59
N ASN A 77 5.53 6.05 -1.24
CA ASN A 77 5.86 7.32 -1.89
C ASN A 77 4.87 7.68 -3.00
N LEU A 78 4.49 6.71 -3.84
CA LEU A 78 3.48 6.91 -4.87
C LEU A 78 2.20 7.46 -4.24
N LEU A 79 1.72 6.84 -3.16
CA LEU A 79 0.50 7.31 -2.47
C LEU A 79 0.68 8.71 -1.88
N CYS A 80 1.81 8.99 -1.21
CA CYS A 80 2.11 10.31 -0.63
C CYS A 80 2.11 11.45 -1.65
N LEU A 81 2.44 11.16 -2.91
CA LEU A 81 2.54 12.13 -4.00
C LEU A 81 1.24 12.29 -4.80
N GLN A 82 0.20 11.53 -4.48
CA GLN A 82 -1.08 11.64 -5.17
C GLN A 82 -1.75 12.99 -4.88
N PRO A 83 -2.36 13.64 -5.90
CA PRO A 83 -3.05 14.92 -5.73
C PRO A 83 -4.36 14.77 -4.94
N ASP A 84 -4.99 13.59 -4.93
CA ASP A 84 -6.15 13.33 -4.08
C ASP A 84 -5.71 13.18 -2.63
N LEU A 85 -6.12 14.14 -1.79
CA LEU A 85 -5.87 14.16 -0.35
C LEU A 85 -6.35 12.88 0.36
N LYS A 86 -7.39 12.20 -0.15
CA LYS A 86 -7.83 10.91 0.41
C LYS A 86 -6.79 9.84 0.15
N VAL A 87 -6.21 9.78 -1.05
CA VAL A 87 -5.17 8.83 -1.41
C VAL A 87 -3.86 9.14 -0.69
N GLN A 88 -3.48 10.42 -0.66
CA GLN A 88 -2.30 10.91 0.05
C GLN A 88 -2.28 10.52 1.53
N LYS A 89 -3.44 10.57 2.20
CA LYS A 89 -3.57 10.13 3.59
C LYS A 89 -3.18 8.67 3.79
N PHE A 90 -3.47 7.77 2.86
CA PHE A 90 -3.01 6.37 2.97
C PHE A 90 -1.49 6.28 2.90
N GLY A 91 -0.87 7.07 2.01
CA GLY A 91 0.58 7.18 1.94
C GLY A 91 1.17 7.65 3.27
N TRP A 92 0.64 8.71 3.86
CA TRP A 92 1.13 9.24 5.14
C TRP A 92 0.91 8.26 6.28
N ILE A 93 -0.25 7.61 6.36
CA ILE A 93 -0.52 6.56 7.37
C ILE A 93 0.50 5.43 7.26
N LEU A 94 0.80 4.97 6.04
CA LEU A 94 1.79 3.91 5.82
C LEU A 94 3.21 4.39 6.14
N HIS A 95 3.55 5.62 5.77
CA HIS A 95 4.83 6.25 6.06
C HIS A 95 5.05 6.40 7.57
N ASP A 96 4.06 6.93 8.28
CA ASP A 96 4.14 7.16 9.72
C ASP A 96 4.19 5.84 10.47
N ALA A 97 3.35 4.86 10.11
CA ALA A 97 3.38 3.53 10.71
C ALA A 97 4.66 2.75 10.40
N ALA A 98 5.35 3.07 9.31
CA ALA A 98 6.67 2.53 9.00
C ALA A 98 7.79 3.21 9.79
N ASN A 99 7.64 4.48 10.12
CA ASN A 99 8.67 5.21 10.88
C ASN A 99 8.43 5.21 12.39
N ASP A 100 7.26 4.77 12.86
CA ASP A 100 6.95 4.61 14.28
C ASP A 100 7.71 3.40 14.85
N SER A 101 8.87 3.67 15.44
CA SER A 101 9.73 2.68 16.09
C SER A 101 9.21 2.19 17.45
N GLY A 102 8.00 2.57 17.87
CA GLY A 102 7.37 2.04 19.08
C GLY A 102 6.76 3.07 20.01
N THR A 103 5.78 3.84 19.50
CA THR A 103 4.80 4.52 20.36
C THR A 103 3.38 4.24 19.89
N VAL A 104 2.97 2.97 19.99
CA VAL A 104 1.55 2.65 20.22
C VAL A 104 1.18 3.15 21.62
N THR A 105 1.03 4.47 21.78
CA THR A 105 0.18 4.99 22.84
C THR A 105 -1.25 4.72 22.42
N ASN A 106 -1.87 3.74 23.09
CA ASN A 106 -3.31 3.51 23.15
C ASN A 106 -4.05 4.84 23.33
N SER A 107 -4.36 5.52 22.23
CA SER A 107 -5.31 6.60 22.22
C SER A 107 -6.64 5.94 21.85
N LYS A 108 -7.37 5.56 22.90
CA LYS A 108 -8.74 5.04 22.83
C LYS A 108 -9.54 5.82 21.78
N LEU A 109 -10.12 5.09 20.83
CA LEU A 109 -11.39 5.46 20.21
C LEU A 109 -12.47 5.52 21.29
#